data_AF-A0A1X7SLA1-F1
#
_entry.id   AF-A0A1X7SLA1-F1
#
_cell.length_a   1.000
_cell.length_b   1.000
_cell.length_c   1.000
_cell.angle_alpha   90.00
_cell.angle_beta   90.00
_cell.angle_gamma   90.00
#
_symmetry.space_group_name_H-M   'P 1'
#
loop_
_entity.id
_entity.type
_entity.pdbx_description
1 polymer ?
#
loop_
_entity_poly.entity_id
_entity_poly.type
_entity_poly.pdbx_seq_one_letter_code
_entity_poly.pdbx_strand_id
1 'polypeptide(L)'
;MSHALSIDGIQTSFDASTVQWNIEVSKNDLLSTTPLSVVPSVVPATSMENVRLEDQQVHQPSLDPQLAVKVFRGQFEPLSKLLSVSSNRLAVAPALFGQGLITFDCYKNATEGSSKTEEEKSTGLMISLMSTISTQPELLTELINVLNRIEPFKLIATKLVEASYH
;
A
#
# COMPACT_ATOMS: atom_id res chain seq x y z
N MET A 1 -52.22 27.53 0.65
CA MET A 1 -51.65 27.91 1.96
C MET A 1 -50.16 27.62 1.88
N SER A 2 -49.35 28.67 1.87
CA SER A 2 -47.90 28.60 1.62
C SER A 2 -47.18 28.68 2.97
N HIS A 3 -46.44 27.64 3.33
CA HIS A 3 -45.61 27.64 4.53
C HIS A 3 -44.19 28.05 4.15
N ALA A 4 -43.82 29.29 4.46
CA ALA A 4 -42.43 29.74 4.48
C ALA A 4 -41.89 29.48 5.90
N LEU A 5 -40.79 28.72 6.00
CA LEU A 5 -40.03 28.60 7.23
C LEU A 5 -38.89 29.61 7.20
N SER A 6 -39.01 30.63 8.04
CA SER A 6 -37.96 31.62 8.33
C SER A 6 -36.97 31.00 9.30
N ILE A 7 -35.71 30.85 8.91
CA ILE A 7 -34.62 30.48 9.83
C ILE A 7 -33.94 31.79 10.24
N ASP A 8 -34.25 32.21 11.46
CA ASP A 8 -33.62 33.34 12.13
C ASP A 8 -32.26 32.91 12.69
N GLY A 9 -31.25 33.77 12.50
CA GLY A 9 -30.05 33.86 13.32
C GLY A 9 -29.11 32.64 13.42
N ILE A 10 -28.12 32.55 12.54
CA ILE A 10 -26.79 32.09 12.96
C ILE A 10 -25.82 33.25 12.81
N GLN A 11 -25.67 34.01 13.90
CA GLN A 11 -24.60 34.98 14.07
C GLN A 11 -23.32 34.19 14.40
N THR A 12 -22.51 33.91 13.38
CA THR A 12 -21.18 33.34 13.58
C THR A 12 -20.23 34.47 13.99
N SER A 13 -19.91 34.58 15.28
CA SER A 13 -18.74 35.33 15.72
C SER A 13 -17.51 34.57 15.27
N PHE A 14 -16.86 35.06 14.21
CA PHE A 14 -15.59 34.52 13.74
C PHE A 14 -14.49 35.00 14.68
N ASP A 15 -14.31 34.33 15.81
CA ASP A 15 -13.15 34.56 16.67
C ASP A 15 -12.02 33.67 16.18
N ALA A 16 -11.16 34.26 15.34
CA ALA A 16 -9.97 33.62 14.80
C ALA A 16 -8.89 33.54 15.90
N SER A 17 -9.06 32.60 16.83
CA SER A 17 -8.00 32.26 17.78
C SER A 17 -6.91 31.49 17.04
N THR A 18 -5.79 32.17 16.80
CA THR A 18 -4.61 31.64 16.14
C THR A 18 -3.95 30.62 17.06
N VAL A 19 -4.24 29.33 16.86
CA VAL A 19 -3.53 28.25 17.56
C VAL A 19 -2.12 28.16 16.99
N GLN A 20 -1.17 28.78 17.67
CA GLN A 20 0.26 28.74 17.36
C GLN A 20 0.84 27.40 17.86
N TRP A 21 1.09 26.47 16.94
CA TRP A 21 1.80 25.23 17.25
C TRP A 21 3.29 25.53 17.42
N ASN A 22 3.79 25.57 18.66
CA ASN A 22 5.21 25.54 18.94
C ASN A 22 5.74 24.11 18.73
N ILE A 23 6.40 23.88 17.60
CA ILE A 23 7.14 22.64 17.35
C ILE A 23 8.53 22.81 17.99
N GLU A 24 8.75 22.20 19.15
CA GLU A 24 10.10 21.98 19.67
C GLU A 24 10.76 20.84 18.90
N VAL A 25 11.68 21.20 18.00
CA VAL A 25 12.55 20.25 17.33
C VAL A 25 13.74 19.95 18.25
N SER A 26 13.80 18.74 18.80
CA SER A 26 14.95 18.27 19.58
C SER A 26 16.19 18.20 18.69
N LYS A 27 17.18 19.03 19.00
CA LYS A 27 18.51 19.04 18.38
C LYS A 27 19.33 17.91 18.98
N ASN A 28 19.37 16.76 18.32
CA ASN A 28 20.49 15.86 18.52
C ASN A 28 21.61 16.27 17.57
N ASP A 29 22.65 16.76 18.22
CA ASP A 29 23.82 17.42 17.68
C ASP A 29 24.64 16.53 16.76
N LEU A 30 25.21 17.16 15.75
CA LEU A 30 26.13 16.61 14.79
C LEU A 30 27.51 16.50 15.46
N LEU A 31 28.11 15.32 15.50
CA LEU A 31 29.55 15.21 15.67
C LEU A 31 30.19 14.67 14.40
N SER A 32 30.73 15.64 13.66
CA SER A 32 31.67 15.54 12.56
C SER A 32 33.02 14.92 12.97
N THR A 33 33.54 14.09 12.05
CA THR A 33 34.91 14.05 11.48
C THR A 33 36.12 14.14 12.44
N THR A 34 37.13 13.26 12.33
CA THR A 34 38.36 13.52 11.54
C THR A 34 39.21 12.23 11.43
N PRO A 35 39.89 11.99 10.29
CA PRO A 35 40.80 10.85 10.08
C PRO A 35 42.25 11.17 10.48
N LEU A 36 43.02 10.17 10.93
CA LEU A 36 44.50 10.13 11.05
C LEU A 36 44.87 8.65 11.30
N SER A 37 46.00 8.06 10.90
CA SER A 37 47.19 8.42 10.14
C SER A 37 47.93 7.10 9.90
N VAL A 38 48.58 6.95 8.75
CA VAL A 38 49.41 5.81 8.35
C VAL A 38 50.64 5.66 9.26
N VAL A 39 50.97 4.42 9.66
CA VAL A 39 52.35 3.92 9.85
C VAL A 39 52.40 2.43 9.42
N PRO A 40 53.42 1.98 8.67
CA PRO A 40 53.52 0.59 8.21
C PRO A 40 54.24 -0.28 9.25
N SER A 41 53.77 -1.52 9.45
CA SER A 41 54.57 -2.56 10.12
C SER A 41 54.39 -3.90 9.43
N VAL A 42 55.52 -4.58 9.27
CA VAL A 42 55.86 -5.65 8.34
C VAL A 42 55.67 -7.03 8.99
N VAL A 43 54.88 -7.91 8.33
CA VAL A 43 55.05 -9.39 8.15
C VAL A 43 54.74 -10.33 9.36
N PRO A 44 54.36 -11.63 9.20
CA PRO A 44 54.06 -12.46 8.01
C PRO A 44 52.66 -13.12 7.96
N ALA A 45 52.42 -13.77 6.81
CA ALA A 45 51.27 -14.56 6.39
C ALA A 45 50.80 -15.68 7.35
N THR A 46 49.48 -15.83 7.43
CA THR A 46 48.84 -17.14 7.62
C THR A 46 47.63 -17.25 6.69
N SER A 47 47.68 -18.28 5.86
CA SER A 47 46.62 -18.76 4.97
C SER A 47 45.25 -18.77 5.63
N MET A 48 44.34 -17.94 5.12
CA MET A 48 42.90 -18.23 5.19
C MET A 48 42.37 -18.09 3.78
N GLU A 49 42.12 -19.24 3.17
CA GLU A 49 41.27 -19.41 2.01
C GLU A 49 39.92 -18.77 2.34
N ASN A 50 39.73 -17.52 1.90
CA ASN A 50 38.42 -16.90 1.93
C ASN A 50 37.58 -17.63 0.89
N VAL A 51 36.87 -18.65 1.38
CA VAL A 51 35.71 -19.25 0.76
C VAL A 51 34.88 -18.11 0.20
N ARG A 52 34.85 -18.04 -1.13
CA ARG A 52 33.98 -17.18 -1.91
C ARG A 52 32.59 -17.40 -1.34
N LEU A 53 32.05 -16.38 -0.67
CA LEU A 53 30.66 -16.35 -0.26
C LEU A 53 29.88 -16.27 -1.57
N GLU A 54 29.60 -17.44 -2.16
CA GLU A 54 28.66 -17.53 -3.26
C GLU A 54 27.39 -16.88 -2.74
N ASP A 55 27.00 -15.80 -3.42
CA ASP A 55 25.75 -15.12 -3.27
C ASP A 55 24.64 -16.17 -3.09
N GLN A 56 24.26 -16.42 -1.83
CA GLN A 56 22.92 -16.88 -1.50
C GLN A 56 22.00 -15.70 -1.77
N GLN A 57 21.91 -15.33 -3.04
CA GLN A 57 20.70 -14.79 -3.62
C GLN A 57 19.67 -15.88 -3.37
N VAL A 58 19.01 -15.78 -2.22
CA VAL A 58 17.74 -16.43 -1.95
C VAL A 58 16.93 -16.16 -3.21
N HIS A 59 16.80 -17.19 -4.05
CA HIS A 59 15.88 -17.18 -5.15
C HIS A 59 14.52 -17.03 -4.48
N GLN A 60 14.08 -15.79 -4.25
CA GLN A 60 12.67 -15.53 -4.14
C GLN A 60 12.09 -16.13 -5.42
N PRO A 61 11.15 -17.08 -5.32
CA PRO A 61 10.53 -17.63 -6.50
C PRO A 61 9.89 -16.45 -7.24
N SER A 62 10.51 -16.04 -8.35
CA SER A 62 9.96 -14.99 -9.18
C SER A 62 8.69 -15.55 -9.77
N LEU A 63 7.55 -15.03 -9.32
CA LEU A 63 6.25 -15.42 -9.84
C LEU A 63 6.27 -15.22 -11.36
N ASP A 64 5.90 -16.25 -12.12
CA ASP A 64 5.79 -16.10 -13.58
C ASP A 64 4.81 -14.96 -13.89
N PRO A 65 5.21 -13.93 -14.66
CA PRO A 65 4.37 -12.77 -14.93
C PRO A 65 3.01 -13.12 -15.55
N GLN A 66 2.96 -14.13 -16.43
CA GLN A 66 1.69 -14.54 -17.05
C GLN A 66 0.81 -15.30 -16.06
N LEU A 67 1.42 -16.16 -15.24
CA LEU A 67 0.74 -16.85 -14.15
C LEU A 67 0.13 -15.86 -13.16
N ALA A 68 0.87 -14.83 -12.73
CA ALA A 68 0.38 -13.80 -11.81
C ALA A 68 -0.91 -13.14 -12.31
N VAL A 69 -0.92 -12.70 -13.58
CA VAL A 69 -2.08 -12.07 -14.21
C VAL A 69 -3.25 -13.05 -14.33
N LYS A 70 -2.97 -14.32 -14.68
CA LYS A 70 -3.99 -15.37 -14.78
C LYS A 70 -4.61 -15.69 -13.41
N VAL A 71 -3.78 -15.83 -12.39
CA VAL A 71 -4.19 -16.11 -11.00
C VAL A 71 -5.06 -14.98 -10.46
N PHE A 72 -4.62 -13.73 -10.63
CA PHE A 72 -5.40 -12.58 -10.22
C PHE A 72 -6.75 -12.50 -10.95
N ARG A 73 -6.75 -12.69 -12.28
CA ARG A 73 -7.98 -12.73 -13.08
C ARG A 73 -8.94 -13.81 -12.61
N GLY A 74 -8.45 -14.97 -12.17
CA GLY A 74 -9.26 -16.06 -11.63
C GLY A 74 -10.03 -15.69 -10.35
N GLN A 75 -9.58 -14.68 -9.61
CA GLN A 75 -10.26 -14.18 -8.40
C GLN A 75 -11.09 -12.91 -8.65
N PHE A 76 -11.28 -12.50 -9.90
CA PHE A 76 -11.90 -11.21 -10.22
C PHE A 76 -13.34 -11.09 -9.70
N GLU A 77 -14.18 -12.08 -10.01
CA GLU A 77 -15.58 -12.11 -9.57
C GLU A 77 -15.74 -12.13 -8.04
N PRO A 78 -15.13 -13.06 -7.28
CA PRO A 78 -15.29 -13.10 -5.83
C PRO A 78 -14.71 -11.85 -5.14
N LEU A 79 -13.59 -11.32 -5.63
CA LEU A 79 -13.01 -10.10 -5.07
C LEU A 79 -13.89 -8.88 -5.33
N SER A 80 -14.43 -8.75 -6.55
CA SER A 80 -15.40 -7.71 -6.90
C SER A 80 -16.63 -7.76 -5.97
N LYS A 81 -17.17 -8.95 -5.71
CA LYS A 81 -18.32 -9.09 -4.81
C LYS A 81 -18.02 -8.65 -3.37
N LEU A 82 -16.82 -8.96 -2.86
CA LEU A 82 -16.39 -8.49 -1.54
C LEU A 82 -16.23 -6.96 -1.50
N LEU A 83 -15.69 -6.37 -2.56
CA LEU A 83 -15.48 -4.93 -2.68
C LEU A 83 -16.78 -4.15 -2.95
N SER A 84 -17.86 -4.82 -3.40
CA SER A 84 -19.19 -4.21 -3.47
C SER A 84 -19.81 -4.01 -2.08
N VAL A 85 -19.24 -4.61 -1.03
CA VAL A 85 -19.64 -4.30 0.35
C VAL A 85 -18.87 -3.06 0.82
N SER A 86 -19.59 -2.00 1.15
CA SER A 86 -19.01 -0.69 1.52
C SER A 86 -17.96 -0.80 2.62
N SER A 87 -18.26 -1.48 3.73
CA SER A 87 -17.34 -1.64 4.86
C SER A 87 -16.04 -2.34 4.46
N ASN A 88 -16.12 -3.39 3.64
CA ASN A 88 -14.95 -4.12 3.16
C ASN A 88 -14.08 -3.22 2.28
N ARG A 89 -14.71 -2.52 1.31
CA ARG A 89 -14.00 -1.62 0.40
C ARG A 89 -13.33 -0.47 1.14
N LEU A 90 -14.03 0.17 2.07
CA LEU A 90 -13.51 1.26 2.88
C LEU A 90 -12.37 0.79 3.80
N ALA A 91 -12.40 -0.45 4.28
CA ALA A 91 -11.32 -1.01 5.07
C ALA A 91 -10.03 -1.26 4.26
N VAL A 92 -10.14 -1.68 3.00
CA VAL A 92 -8.98 -2.07 2.18
C VAL A 92 -8.40 -0.94 1.33
N ALA A 93 -9.23 0.01 0.88
CA ALA A 93 -8.81 1.08 -0.03
C ALA A 93 -7.62 1.92 0.49
N PRO A 94 -7.52 2.30 1.79
CA PRO A 94 -6.36 3.03 2.29
C PRO A 94 -5.06 2.25 2.16
N ALA A 95 -5.09 0.94 2.42
CA ALA A 95 -3.92 0.08 2.32
C ALA A 95 -3.50 -0.13 0.86
N LEU A 96 -4.46 -0.29 -0.05
CA LEU A 96 -4.17 -0.38 -1.49
C LEU A 96 -3.49 0.90 -2.00
N PHE A 97 -3.98 2.07 -1.59
CA PHE A 97 -3.38 3.35 -1.96
C PHE A 97 -1.99 3.51 -1.34
N GLY A 98 -1.83 3.21 -0.04
CA GLY A 98 -0.56 3.33 0.67
C GLY A 98 0.54 2.41 0.13
N GLN A 99 0.18 1.30 -0.50
CA GLN A 99 1.12 0.40 -1.18
C GLN A 99 1.30 0.72 -2.68
N GLY A 100 0.69 1.79 -3.19
CA GLY A 100 0.80 2.17 -4.60
C GLY A 100 0.10 1.23 -5.57
N LEU A 101 -0.81 0.35 -5.08
CA LEU A 101 -1.56 -0.59 -5.92
C LEU A 101 -2.67 0.10 -6.72
N ILE A 102 -3.13 1.26 -6.24
CA ILE A 102 -4.15 2.09 -6.88
C ILE A 102 -3.74 3.56 -6.84
N THR A 103 -4.24 4.35 -7.78
CA THR A 103 -4.00 5.80 -7.82
C THR A 103 -4.87 6.55 -6.79
N PHE A 104 -4.51 7.81 -6.53
CA PHE A 104 -5.32 8.68 -5.69
C PHE A 104 -6.75 8.85 -6.21
N ASP A 105 -6.93 9.02 -7.53
CA ASP A 105 -8.26 9.13 -8.13
C ASP A 105 -9.09 7.85 -7.96
N CYS A 106 -8.45 6.68 -8.05
CA CYS A 106 -9.12 5.40 -7.79
C CYS A 106 -9.54 5.29 -6.32
N TYR A 107 -8.65 5.63 -5.39
CA TYR A 107 -8.92 5.66 -3.96
C TYR A 107 -10.10 6.59 -3.62
N LYS A 108 -10.07 7.82 -4.16
CA LYS A 108 -11.14 8.80 -4.01
C LYS A 108 -12.48 8.25 -4.49
N ASN A 109 -12.52 7.70 -5.71
CA ASN A 109 -13.73 7.08 -6.26
C ASN A 109 -14.23 5.88 -5.43
N ALA A 110 -13.33 5.12 -4.82
CA ALA A 110 -13.69 3.96 -3.98
C ALA A 110 -14.26 4.37 -2.62
N THR A 111 -13.90 5.54 -2.09
CA THR A 111 -14.21 5.93 -0.71
C THR A 111 -15.26 7.04 -0.59
N GLU A 112 -15.41 7.89 -1.60
CA GLU A 112 -16.33 9.02 -1.53
C GLU A 112 -17.81 8.60 -1.65
N GLY A 113 -18.67 9.41 -1.01
CA GLY A 113 -20.12 9.39 -1.19
C GLY A 113 -20.52 9.96 -2.55
N SER A 114 -20.14 9.30 -3.64
CA SER A 114 -20.59 9.63 -4.98
C SER A 114 -21.96 9.02 -5.28
N SER A 115 -22.63 9.47 -6.35
CA SER A 115 -23.87 8.87 -6.87
C SER A 115 -23.69 7.46 -7.45
N LYS A 116 -22.45 6.96 -7.59
CA LYS A 116 -22.16 5.61 -8.07
C LYS A 116 -22.65 4.56 -7.08
N THR A 117 -23.17 3.46 -7.60
CA THR A 117 -23.51 2.29 -6.79
C THR A 117 -22.26 1.65 -6.21
N GLU A 118 -22.45 0.79 -5.21
CA GLU A 118 -21.33 0.10 -4.58
C GLU A 118 -20.66 -0.89 -5.53
N GLU A 119 -21.43 -1.49 -6.45
CA GLU A 119 -20.95 -2.32 -7.54
C GLU A 119 -20.13 -1.54 -8.56
N GLU A 120 -20.54 -0.31 -8.91
CA GLU A 120 -19.79 0.55 -9.82
C GLU A 120 -18.44 0.96 -9.21
N LYS A 121 -18.41 1.30 -7.91
CA LYS A 121 -17.18 1.60 -7.18
C LYS A 121 -16.25 0.38 -7.10
N SER A 122 -16.82 -0.79 -6.79
CA SER A 122 -16.09 -2.07 -6.79
C SER A 122 -15.47 -2.36 -8.16
N THR A 123 -16.26 -2.23 -9.22
CA THR A 123 -15.82 -2.48 -10.60
C THR A 123 -14.68 -1.55 -10.99
N GLY A 124 -14.79 -0.25 -10.68
CA GLY A 124 -13.72 0.71 -10.94
C GLY A 124 -12.41 0.36 -10.22
N LEU A 125 -12.51 -0.08 -8.96
CA LEU A 125 -11.35 -0.52 -8.18
C LEU A 125 -10.72 -1.80 -8.76
N MET A 126 -11.54 -2.77 -9.14
CA MET A 126 -11.09 -4.02 -9.77
C MET A 126 -10.41 -3.80 -11.12
N ILE A 127 -10.93 -2.89 -11.95
CA ILE A 127 -10.30 -2.50 -13.22
C ILE A 127 -8.92 -1.87 -12.95
N SER A 128 -8.82 -0.98 -11.96
CA SER A 128 -7.54 -0.37 -11.58
C SER A 128 -6.54 -1.43 -11.14
N LEU A 129 -6.92 -2.34 -10.24
CA LEU A 129 -6.05 -3.42 -9.78
C LEU A 129 -5.63 -4.35 -10.93
N MET A 130 -6.56 -4.70 -11.82
CA MET A 130 -6.24 -5.53 -13.00
C MET A 130 -5.23 -4.83 -13.90
N SER A 131 -5.38 -3.54 -14.13
CA SER A 131 -4.42 -2.74 -14.90
C SER A 131 -3.05 -2.72 -14.23
N THR A 132 -3.01 -2.50 -12.91
CA THR A 132 -1.78 -2.50 -12.12
C THR A 132 -1.06 -3.84 -12.22
N ILE A 133 -1.75 -4.95 -11.92
CA ILE A 133 -1.15 -6.30 -11.96
C ILE A 133 -0.77 -6.73 -13.38
N SER A 134 -1.53 -6.31 -14.41
CA SER A 134 -1.16 -6.62 -15.80
C SER A 134 0.10 -5.86 -16.26
N THR A 135 0.38 -4.71 -15.66
CA THR A 135 1.54 -3.87 -16.00
C THR A 135 2.76 -4.21 -15.15
N GLN A 136 2.53 -4.52 -13.87
CA GLN A 136 3.53 -4.85 -12.86
C GLN A 136 3.09 -6.11 -12.10
N PRO A 137 3.27 -7.31 -12.70
CA PRO A 137 2.80 -8.57 -12.13
C PRO A 137 3.42 -8.92 -10.77
N GLU A 138 4.62 -8.41 -10.50
CA GLU A 138 5.31 -8.52 -9.22
C GLU A 138 4.50 -7.95 -8.05
N LEU A 139 3.67 -6.92 -8.29
CA LEU A 139 2.81 -6.31 -7.27
C LEU A 139 1.67 -7.22 -6.79
N LEU A 140 1.52 -8.41 -7.38
CA LEU A 140 0.57 -9.40 -6.88
C LEU A 140 0.90 -9.82 -5.45
N THR A 141 2.18 -9.91 -5.10
CA THR A 141 2.62 -10.26 -3.75
C THR A 141 2.22 -9.16 -2.75
N GLU A 142 2.40 -7.89 -3.08
CA GLU A 142 1.93 -6.75 -2.28
C GLU A 142 0.41 -6.77 -2.12
N LEU A 143 -0.33 -7.04 -3.19
CA LEU A 143 -1.79 -7.15 -3.13
C LEU A 143 -2.22 -8.28 -2.17
N ILE A 144 -1.64 -9.46 -2.30
CA ILE A 144 -1.90 -10.59 -1.39
C ILE A 144 -1.64 -10.18 0.06
N ASN A 145 -0.52 -9.51 0.33
CA ASN A 145 -0.16 -9.04 1.67
C ASN A 145 -1.17 -8.04 2.24
N VAL A 146 -1.70 -7.13 1.41
CA VAL A 146 -2.77 -6.21 1.83
C VAL A 146 -4.05 -6.98 2.14
N LEU A 147 -4.49 -7.86 1.25
CA LEU A 147 -5.72 -8.63 1.42
C LEU A 147 -5.67 -9.53 2.66
N ASN A 148 -4.52 -10.16 2.94
CA ASN A 148 -4.36 -11.07 4.07
C ASN A 148 -4.46 -10.38 5.45
N ARG A 149 -4.30 -9.06 5.51
CA ARG A 149 -4.41 -8.28 6.75
C ARG A 149 -5.86 -7.95 7.12
N ILE A 150 -6.80 -8.15 6.22
CA ILE A 150 -8.18 -7.67 6.37
C ILE A 150 -9.12 -8.87 6.32
N GLU A 151 -9.83 -9.11 7.41
CA GLU A 151 -10.53 -10.38 7.69
C GLU A 151 -11.43 -10.86 6.53
N PRO A 152 -12.32 -10.03 5.93
CA PRO A 152 -13.13 -10.42 4.77
C PRO A 152 -12.34 -10.97 3.57
N PHE A 153 -11.09 -10.59 3.39
CA PHE A 153 -10.29 -10.88 2.19
C PHE A 153 -9.29 -12.03 2.36
N LYS A 154 -9.07 -12.53 3.59
CA LYS A 154 -8.10 -13.59 3.88
C LYS A 154 -8.27 -14.82 2.99
N LEU A 155 -9.52 -15.27 2.79
CA LEU A 155 -9.79 -16.44 1.94
C LEU A 155 -9.33 -16.23 0.49
N ILE A 156 -9.52 -15.03 -0.07
CA ILE A 156 -9.04 -14.72 -1.42
C ILE A 156 -7.52 -14.62 -1.44
N ALA A 157 -6.91 -14.02 -0.41
CA ALA A 157 -5.46 -13.95 -0.30
C ALA A 157 -4.84 -15.37 -0.31
N THR A 158 -5.39 -16.31 0.47
CA THR A 158 -4.94 -17.70 0.48
C THR A 158 -5.06 -18.35 -0.90
N LYS A 159 -6.20 -18.17 -1.60
CA LYS A 159 -6.39 -18.72 -2.96
C LYS A 159 -5.40 -18.16 -3.97
N LEU A 160 -5.06 -16.87 -3.87
CA LEU A 160 -4.06 -16.25 -4.73
C LEU A 160 -2.67 -16.83 -4.47
N VAL A 161 -2.32 -17.09 -3.20
CA VAL A 161 -1.06 -17.75 -2.82
C VAL A 161 -1.01 -19.17 -3.38
N GLU A 162 -2.03 -19.99 -3.12
CA GLU A 162 -2.09 -21.39 -3.59
C GLU A 162 -1.97 -21.47 -5.11
N ALA A 163 -2.72 -20.65 -5.84
CA ALA A 163 -2.71 -20.64 -7.30
C ALA A 163 -1.41 -20.08 -7.90
N SER A 164 -0.57 -19.42 -7.10
CA SER A 164 0.74 -18.93 -7.56
C SER A 164 1.84 -19.99 -7.52
N TYR A 165 1.61 -21.15 -6.87
CA TYR A 165 2.56 -22.26 -6.76
C TYR A 165 2.16 -23.51 -7.55
N HIS A 166 1.03 -23.46 -8.28
CA HIS A 166 0.44 -24.58 -9.02
C HIS A 166 0.16 -24.20 -10.48
#